data_AF-A0A401GFF4-F1
#
_entry.id   AF-A0A401GFF4-F1
#
_cell.length_a   1.000
_cell.length_b   1.000
_cell.length_c   1.000
_cell.angle_alpha   90.00
_cell.angle_beta   90.00
_cell.angle_gamma   90.00
#
_symmetry.space_group_name_H-M   'P 1'
#
loop_
_entity.id
_entity.type
_entity.pdbx_description
1 polymer ?
#
loop_
_entity_poly.entity_id
_entity_poly.type
_entity_poly.pdbx_seq_one_letter_code
_entity_poly.pdbx_strand_id
1 'polypeptide(L)'
;MRDANGSRSDPMVLQLSYKEPPFTPRCLVYTGKFSWRNYAIDEMLTVIVPATFNGGDPICVYWQWMEDADGRKKINRDRVGTLDVTAGPFTGDAQTLGIPVTFYRFDGEVDRTRDRITLTMSGHHDEKSEHITLQLANDLLQKKKALIIRYDVGVDEGIHRVRDMLVDTLGFGISNVEMLYYDAEPKDRPRLTKRGQEAPTAEQFKSKFTALLKDTKPGDIRFLYVDAHGVPLYGNDENERGRDESWKFAETEDGQNAELVHDDWIADTVQQNLHQSANLTMLCTACFGGGMLDLRRRSSGILLSACFDTQINVKAVKVGDVRDPWTLAILDYIDKREKKKKRMASYNMLFAEARLRVRSMMDSGLLTSSYLGPSPDPRNPIAWQEGRPMQGHQDPQLVFNGWYVDVNTARFLEPFQPALSRPQDAGRNRYPRDEL
;
A
#
# COMPACT_ATOMS: atom_id res chain seq x y z
N MET A 1 15.68 -34.76 14.11
CA MET A 1 14.65 -35.75 13.74
C MET A 1 14.99 -37.08 14.40
N ARG A 2 14.02 -37.98 14.62
CA ARG A 2 14.28 -39.36 15.05
C ARG A 2 13.54 -40.36 14.16
N ASP A 3 14.15 -41.53 13.94
CA ASP A 3 13.49 -42.63 13.27
C ASP A 3 12.76 -43.56 14.26
N ALA A 4 12.08 -44.58 13.72
CA ALA A 4 11.34 -45.58 14.50
C ALA A 4 12.23 -46.42 15.43
N ASN A 5 13.55 -46.42 15.22
CA ASN A 5 14.52 -47.13 16.05
C ASN A 5 15.15 -46.21 17.12
N GLY A 6 14.67 -44.96 17.23
CA GLY A 6 15.13 -44.00 18.22
C GLY A 6 16.42 -43.26 17.85
N SER A 7 17.01 -43.56 16.69
CA SER A 7 18.21 -42.91 16.17
C SER A 7 17.95 -41.42 16.00
N ARG A 8 18.87 -40.57 16.44
CA ARG A 8 18.77 -39.11 16.24
C ARG A 8 19.54 -38.71 15.00
N SER A 9 18.94 -37.83 14.18
CA SER A 9 19.72 -37.08 13.19
C SER A 9 20.66 -36.12 13.91
N ASP A 10 21.81 -35.84 13.30
CA ASP A 10 22.65 -34.73 13.74
C ASP A 10 21.89 -33.39 13.67
N PRO A 11 22.28 -32.39 14.47
CA PRO A 11 21.75 -31.03 14.35
C PRO A 11 21.96 -30.52 12.93
N MET A 12 20.88 -30.18 12.24
CA MET A 12 20.96 -29.47 10.96
C MET A 12 20.72 -27.99 11.22
N VAL A 13 21.60 -27.15 10.67
CA VAL A 13 21.34 -25.71 10.59
C VAL A 13 20.39 -25.51 9.41
N LEU A 14 19.15 -25.12 9.70
CA LEU A 14 18.23 -24.68 8.66
C LEU A 14 18.77 -23.34 8.11
N GLN A 15 19.31 -23.37 6.90
CA GLN A 15 19.61 -22.14 6.18
C GLN A 15 18.29 -21.53 5.71
N LEU A 16 18.16 -20.21 5.86
CA LEU A 16 17.06 -19.44 5.25
C LEU A 16 17.09 -19.68 3.74
N SER A 17 16.25 -20.59 3.23
CA SER A 17 16.20 -20.89 1.80
C SER A 17 15.39 -19.85 1.02
N TYR A 18 14.50 -19.14 1.71
CA TYR A 18 13.65 -18.12 1.14
C TYR A 18 13.89 -16.77 1.83
N LYS A 19 14.61 -15.89 1.14
CA LYS A 19 14.52 -14.46 1.37
C LYS A 19 13.35 -13.99 0.53
N GLU A 20 12.31 -13.44 1.15
CA GLU A 20 11.16 -12.96 0.40
C GLU A 20 11.62 -12.09 -0.78
N PRO A 21 11.09 -12.31 -1.99
CA PRO A 21 11.29 -11.36 -3.06
C PRO A 21 10.77 -10.01 -2.59
N PRO A 22 11.37 -8.92 -3.08
CA PRO A 22 11.04 -7.57 -2.61
C PRO A 22 9.60 -7.14 -2.90
N PHE A 23 8.88 -7.89 -3.74
CA PHE A 23 7.52 -7.61 -4.22
C PHE A 23 6.66 -8.85 -4.05
N THR A 24 5.68 -8.69 -3.16
CA THR A 24 4.60 -9.61 -2.78
C THR A 24 5.07 -10.99 -2.30
N PRO A 25 4.56 -11.51 -1.16
CA PRO A 25 4.76 -12.91 -0.83
C PRO A 25 4.25 -13.75 -2.00
N ARG A 26 5.14 -14.51 -2.67
CA ARG A 26 4.73 -15.40 -3.77
C ARG A 26 3.79 -16.50 -3.30
N CYS A 27 3.74 -16.74 -1.99
CA CYS A 27 2.83 -17.62 -1.32
C CYS A 27 2.21 -16.92 -0.11
N LEU A 28 0.95 -17.21 0.15
CA LEU A 28 0.24 -16.86 1.37
C LEU A 28 0.18 -18.11 2.25
N VAL A 29 0.37 -17.90 3.55
CA VAL A 29 0.34 -18.97 4.55
C VAL A 29 -0.86 -18.72 5.45
N TYR A 30 -1.80 -19.65 5.46
CA TYR A 30 -2.96 -19.63 6.33
C TYR A 30 -2.80 -20.69 7.42
N THR A 31 -3.12 -20.34 8.65
CA THR A 31 -3.07 -21.26 9.79
C THR A 31 -4.35 -21.19 10.59
N GLY A 32 -4.71 -22.32 11.19
CA GLY A 32 -5.86 -22.41 12.06
C GLY A 32 -5.99 -23.81 12.64
N LYS A 33 -7.19 -24.11 13.11
CA LYS A 33 -7.50 -25.34 13.83
C LYS A 33 -8.60 -26.11 13.11
N PHE A 34 -8.49 -27.44 13.09
CA PHE A 34 -9.52 -28.30 12.52
C PHE A 34 -9.82 -29.48 13.43
N SER A 35 -11.04 -30.00 13.28
CA SER A 35 -11.49 -31.23 13.93
C SER A 35 -12.03 -32.18 12.87
N TRP A 36 -11.65 -33.45 12.99
CA TRP A 36 -12.13 -34.54 12.15
C TRP A 36 -12.33 -35.79 13.01
N ARG A 37 -13.59 -36.01 13.40
CA ARG A 37 -14.00 -37.16 14.22
C ARG A 37 -13.14 -37.26 15.48
N ASN A 38 -12.77 -38.48 15.85
CA ASN A 38 -11.80 -38.78 16.90
C ASN A 38 -10.34 -38.78 16.42
N TYR A 39 -10.08 -38.63 15.11
CA TYR A 39 -8.72 -38.63 14.57
C TYR A 39 -8.01 -37.29 14.74
N ALA A 40 -8.76 -36.18 14.75
CA ALA A 40 -8.26 -34.84 15.06
C ALA A 40 -9.32 -34.07 15.85
N ILE A 41 -8.91 -33.46 16.96
CA ILE A 41 -9.75 -32.54 17.75
C ILE A 41 -8.90 -31.32 18.05
N ASP A 42 -9.29 -30.16 17.52
CA ASP A 42 -8.56 -28.88 17.69
C ASP A 42 -7.07 -28.97 17.28
N GLU A 43 -6.79 -29.71 16.21
CA GLU A 43 -5.43 -29.89 15.69
C GLU A 43 -5.07 -28.80 14.67
N MET A 44 -3.78 -28.55 14.49
CA MET A 44 -3.30 -27.53 13.54
C MET A 44 -3.57 -27.93 12.09
N LEU A 45 -4.04 -26.97 11.30
CA LEU A 45 -4.06 -27.00 9.83
C LEU A 45 -3.32 -25.77 9.31
N THR A 46 -2.44 -25.98 8.33
CA THR A 46 -1.71 -24.95 7.61
C THR A 46 -1.88 -25.14 6.12
N VAL A 47 -2.21 -24.08 5.40
CA VAL A 47 -2.37 -24.06 3.95
C VAL A 47 -1.42 -23.03 3.37
N ILE A 48 -0.60 -23.44 2.41
CA ILE A 48 0.31 -22.57 1.66
C ILE A 48 -0.15 -22.54 0.22
N VAL A 49 -0.56 -21.37 -0.26
CA VAL A 49 -1.16 -21.17 -1.58
C VAL A 49 -0.48 -20.00 -2.30
N PRO A 50 -0.34 -20.03 -3.64
CA PRO A 50 0.17 -18.88 -4.39
C PRO A 50 -0.77 -17.68 -4.24
N ALA A 51 -0.20 -16.47 -4.18
CA ALA A 51 -0.98 -15.24 -3.96
C ALA A 51 -2.01 -14.94 -5.07
N THR A 52 -1.89 -15.60 -6.22
CA THR A 52 -2.73 -15.43 -7.40
C THR A 52 -4.03 -16.25 -7.39
N PHE A 53 -4.09 -17.34 -6.61
CA PHE A 53 -5.25 -18.25 -6.55
C PHE A 53 -5.77 -18.68 -7.95
N ASN A 54 -4.89 -19.05 -8.87
CA ASN A 54 -5.32 -19.53 -10.19
C ASN A 54 -5.60 -21.04 -10.15
N GLY A 55 -6.55 -21.49 -10.96
CA GLY A 55 -6.76 -22.93 -11.20
C GLY A 55 -5.47 -23.59 -11.72
N GLY A 56 -5.07 -24.69 -11.11
CA GLY A 56 -3.83 -25.42 -11.39
C GLY A 56 -2.61 -24.99 -10.58
N ASP A 57 -2.69 -23.89 -9.80
CA ASP A 57 -1.59 -23.42 -8.96
C ASP A 57 -1.23 -24.48 -7.88
N PRO A 58 0.07 -24.70 -7.58
CA PRO A 58 0.49 -25.67 -6.59
C PRO A 58 0.12 -25.21 -5.18
N ILE A 59 -0.53 -26.07 -4.41
CA ILE A 59 -0.95 -25.79 -3.03
C ILE A 59 -0.38 -26.85 -2.09
N CYS A 60 0.08 -26.41 -0.92
CA CYS A 60 0.55 -27.32 0.13
C CYS A 60 -0.39 -27.26 1.32
N VAL A 61 -0.81 -28.42 1.81
CA VAL A 61 -1.64 -28.54 3.01
C VAL A 61 -0.90 -29.40 4.02
N TYR A 62 -0.78 -28.89 5.24
CA TYR A 62 -0.13 -29.55 6.36
C TYR A 62 -1.11 -29.63 7.52
N TRP A 63 -1.29 -30.80 8.11
CA TRP A 63 -2.16 -30.96 9.26
C TRP A 63 -1.60 -31.98 10.25
N GLN A 64 -2.11 -31.93 11.46
CA GLN A 64 -1.76 -32.86 12.51
C GLN A 64 -2.94 -33.78 12.86
N TRP A 65 -2.68 -35.07 13.00
CA TRP A 65 -3.63 -36.01 13.61
C TRP A 65 -3.40 -36.07 15.12
N MET A 66 -4.47 -36.11 15.89
CA MET A 66 -4.41 -36.51 17.29
C MET A 66 -3.97 -37.98 17.40
N GLU A 67 -4.62 -38.84 16.62
CA GLU A 67 -4.34 -40.26 16.44
C GLU A 67 -4.75 -40.65 15.02
N ASP A 68 -3.90 -41.33 14.25
CA ASP A 68 -4.23 -41.81 12.90
C ASP A 68 -4.90 -43.20 12.92
N ALA A 69 -5.32 -43.69 11.75
CA ALA A 69 -5.99 -44.98 11.63
C ALA A 69 -5.13 -46.19 12.07
N ASP A 70 -3.80 -46.02 12.14
CA ASP A 70 -2.87 -47.03 12.64
C ASP A 70 -2.62 -46.88 14.16
N GLY A 71 -3.36 -45.99 14.84
CA GLY A 71 -3.21 -45.69 16.27
C GLY A 71 -2.00 -44.81 16.60
N ARG A 72 -1.34 -44.20 15.60
CA ARG A 72 -0.16 -43.36 15.84
C ARG A 72 -0.58 -41.95 16.22
N LYS A 73 -0.07 -41.46 17.35
CA LYS A 73 -0.43 -40.15 17.93
C LYS A 73 0.41 -39.00 17.40
N LYS A 74 -0.21 -37.81 17.28
CA LYS A 74 0.45 -36.53 16.95
C LYS A 74 1.25 -36.56 15.65
N ILE A 75 0.82 -37.36 14.68
CA ILE A 75 1.47 -37.48 13.38
C ILE A 75 1.11 -36.27 12.50
N ASN A 76 2.14 -35.59 12.01
CA ASN A 76 1.99 -34.57 10.98
C ASN A 76 1.82 -35.24 9.61
N ARG A 77 0.96 -34.66 8.79
CA ARG A 77 0.77 -35.02 7.39
C ARG A 77 0.96 -33.78 6.55
N ASP A 78 1.59 -33.98 5.41
CA ASP A 78 1.78 -32.97 4.38
C ASP A 78 1.29 -33.52 3.05
N ARG A 79 0.72 -32.65 2.23
CA ARG A 79 0.35 -32.97 0.86
C ARG A 79 0.52 -31.75 -0.03
N VAL A 80 0.97 -32.02 -1.25
CA VAL A 80 1.02 -31.05 -2.35
C VAL A 80 -0.05 -31.45 -3.36
N GLY A 81 -0.91 -30.51 -3.70
CA GLY A 81 -1.96 -30.67 -4.71
C GLY A 81 -1.98 -29.49 -5.67
N THR A 82 -3.04 -29.41 -6.46
CA THR A 82 -3.32 -28.28 -7.35
C THR A 82 -4.65 -27.66 -6.96
N LEU A 83 -4.70 -26.33 -7.00
CA LEU A 83 -5.93 -25.59 -6.72
C LEU A 83 -6.96 -25.83 -7.83
N ASP A 84 -8.16 -26.26 -7.47
CA ASP A 84 -9.34 -26.24 -8.34
C ASP A 84 -10.14 -24.96 -8.03
N VAL A 85 -10.39 -24.15 -9.05
CA VAL A 85 -11.09 -22.87 -8.91
C VAL A 85 -12.31 -22.91 -9.81
N THR A 86 -13.49 -23.03 -9.21
CA THR A 86 -14.77 -23.21 -9.92
C THR A 86 -15.64 -21.94 -9.94
N ALA A 87 -15.05 -20.77 -9.74
CA ALA A 87 -15.73 -19.48 -9.86
C ALA A 87 -15.19 -18.69 -11.07
N GLY A 88 -16.08 -17.92 -11.72
CA GLY A 88 -15.69 -16.84 -12.64
C GLY A 88 -14.88 -15.75 -11.93
N PRO A 89 -14.57 -14.59 -12.57
CA PRO A 89 -13.95 -13.45 -11.87
C PRO A 89 -14.71 -13.17 -10.57
N PHE A 90 -14.05 -12.73 -9.48
CA PHE A 90 -14.67 -12.43 -8.17
C PHE A 90 -16.02 -11.71 -8.31
N THR A 91 -17.12 -12.46 -8.41
CA THR A 91 -18.49 -11.94 -8.50
C THR A 91 -19.20 -12.41 -7.25
N GLY A 92 -19.17 -11.58 -6.20
CA GLY A 92 -19.65 -11.88 -4.86
C GLY A 92 -18.63 -11.48 -3.77
N ASP A 93 -18.76 -12.07 -2.57
CA ASP A 93 -17.92 -11.81 -1.40
C ASP A 93 -16.75 -12.80 -1.20
N ALA A 94 -16.68 -13.87 -2.01
CA ALA A 94 -15.67 -14.91 -1.89
C ALA A 94 -15.37 -15.65 -3.21
N GLN A 95 -14.23 -16.36 -3.27
CA GLN A 95 -13.86 -17.25 -4.37
C GLN A 95 -13.82 -18.71 -3.86
N THR A 96 -14.51 -19.61 -4.56
CA THR A 96 -14.56 -21.03 -4.20
C THR A 96 -13.29 -21.78 -4.63
N LEU A 97 -12.76 -22.59 -3.72
CA LEU A 97 -11.51 -23.35 -3.87
C LEU A 97 -11.77 -24.82 -3.57
N GLY A 98 -11.21 -25.71 -4.39
CA GLY A 98 -11.12 -27.14 -4.16
C GLY A 98 -9.67 -27.59 -4.05
N ILE A 99 -9.36 -28.38 -3.04
CA ILE A 99 -8.02 -28.94 -2.80
C ILE A 99 -8.17 -30.46 -2.72
N PRO A 100 -7.95 -31.19 -3.82
CA PRO A 100 -7.99 -32.65 -3.82
C PRO A 100 -6.73 -33.20 -3.14
N VAL A 101 -6.92 -34.03 -2.11
CA VAL A 101 -5.85 -34.58 -1.27
C VAL A 101 -6.05 -36.09 -1.05
N THR A 102 -5.71 -36.89 -2.06
CA THR A 102 -5.84 -38.36 -2.06
C THR A 102 -7.22 -38.87 -1.61
N PHE A 103 -7.39 -39.16 -0.31
CA PHE A 103 -8.62 -39.66 0.31
C PHE A 103 -9.54 -38.51 0.75
N TYR A 104 -8.95 -37.35 1.04
CA TYR A 104 -9.66 -36.18 1.52
C TYR A 104 -9.77 -35.13 0.42
N ARG A 105 -10.78 -34.27 0.52
CA ARG A 105 -10.91 -33.08 -0.30
C ARG A 105 -11.27 -31.90 0.59
N PHE A 106 -10.53 -30.81 0.49
CA PHE A 106 -10.89 -29.56 1.16
C PHE A 106 -11.60 -28.67 0.17
N ASP A 107 -12.86 -28.34 0.44
CA ASP A 107 -13.62 -27.36 -0.34
C ASP A 107 -13.91 -26.14 0.53
N GLY A 108 -13.83 -24.97 -0.04
CA GLY A 108 -14.01 -23.77 0.75
C GLY A 108 -13.99 -22.48 -0.04
N GLU A 109 -13.87 -21.39 0.68
CA GLU A 109 -13.98 -20.04 0.17
C GLU A 109 -12.88 -19.16 0.77
N VAL A 110 -12.20 -18.39 -0.08
CA VAL A 110 -11.35 -17.29 0.34
C VAL A 110 -12.18 -16.00 0.32
N ASP A 111 -12.14 -15.25 1.41
CA ASP A 111 -12.89 -13.99 1.48
C ASP A 111 -12.28 -12.92 0.58
N ARG A 112 -13.05 -11.86 0.32
CA ARG A 112 -12.62 -10.74 -0.53
C ARG A 112 -11.32 -10.10 -0.04
N THR A 113 -11.05 -10.09 1.27
CA THR A 113 -9.81 -9.52 1.80
C THR A 113 -8.63 -10.48 1.72
N ARG A 114 -8.87 -11.74 1.39
CA ARG A 114 -7.88 -12.83 1.38
C ARG A 114 -7.17 -13.02 2.72
N ASP A 115 -7.72 -12.50 3.81
CA ASP A 115 -7.15 -12.69 5.14
C ASP A 115 -7.64 -13.99 5.77
N ARG A 116 -8.77 -14.51 5.28
CA ARG A 116 -9.39 -15.71 5.81
C ARG A 116 -9.77 -16.67 4.69
N ILE A 117 -9.53 -17.94 4.97
CA ILE A 117 -10.07 -19.05 4.19
C ILE A 117 -10.96 -19.88 5.11
N THR A 118 -12.18 -20.17 4.65
CA THR A 118 -13.07 -21.13 5.30
C THR A 118 -13.10 -22.41 4.48
N LEU A 119 -12.67 -23.52 5.06
CA LEU A 119 -12.60 -24.84 4.42
C LEU A 119 -13.57 -25.81 5.08
N THR A 120 -13.92 -26.86 4.35
CA THR A 120 -14.60 -28.07 4.81
C THR A 120 -13.82 -29.25 4.27
N MET A 121 -13.36 -30.13 5.16
CA MET A 121 -12.73 -31.38 4.74
C MET A 121 -13.81 -32.43 4.50
N SER A 122 -13.73 -33.14 3.38
CA SER A 122 -14.58 -34.30 3.08
C SER A 122 -13.74 -35.55 2.89
N GLY A 123 -14.30 -36.70 3.24
CA GLY A 123 -13.73 -38.03 2.98
C GLY A 123 -14.58 -38.82 1.98
N HIS A 124 -14.46 -40.15 1.97
CA HIS A 124 -15.41 -41.00 1.25
C HIS A 124 -16.78 -41.03 1.95
N HIS A 125 -17.85 -41.27 1.17
CA HIS A 125 -19.25 -41.39 1.65
C HIS A 125 -19.93 -40.09 2.13
N ASP A 126 -19.65 -38.95 1.48
CA ASP A 126 -20.27 -37.64 1.76
C ASP A 126 -20.05 -37.10 3.18
N GLU A 127 -19.12 -37.69 3.94
CA GLU A 127 -18.73 -37.23 5.26
C GLU A 127 -18.02 -35.88 5.17
N LYS A 128 -18.40 -34.93 6.03
CA LYS A 128 -17.83 -33.58 6.08
C LYS A 128 -17.42 -33.20 7.50
N SER A 129 -16.35 -32.43 7.61
CA SER A 129 -15.95 -31.77 8.85
C SER A 129 -16.90 -30.61 9.15
N GLU A 130 -16.80 -30.06 10.36
CA GLU A 130 -17.25 -28.70 10.62
C GLU A 130 -16.43 -27.69 9.80
N HIS A 131 -16.90 -26.43 9.77
CA HIS A 131 -16.17 -25.35 9.10
C HIS A 131 -14.83 -25.08 9.77
N ILE A 132 -13.78 -25.15 8.96
CA ILE A 132 -12.40 -24.89 9.34
C ILE A 132 -12.09 -23.45 8.95
N THR A 133 -11.82 -22.59 9.93
CA THR A 133 -11.45 -21.19 9.66
C THR A 133 -9.94 -21.03 9.81
N LEU A 134 -9.28 -20.63 8.72
CA LEU A 134 -7.85 -20.35 8.69
C LEU A 134 -7.62 -18.85 8.50
N GLN A 135 -6.66 -18.31 9.26
CA GLN A 135 -6.26 -16.91 9.21
C GLN A 135 -4.88 -16.79 8.57
N LEU A 136 -4.69 -15.73 7.79
CA LEU A 136 -3.42 -15.40 7.15
C LEU A 136 -2.34 -15.14 8.23
N ALA A 137 -1.32 -15.99 8.26
CA ALA A 137 -0.24 -15.98 9.23
C ALA A 137 0.96 -15.11 8.81
N ASN A 138 0.84 -14.35 7.72
CA ASN A 138 1.95 -13.61 7.14
C ASN A 138 2.13 -12.25 7.86
N ASP A 139 2.90 -12.23 8.94
CA ASP A 139 3.24 -11.02 9.73
C ASP A 139 3.82 -9.88 8.88
N LEU A 140 4.37 -10.18 7.70
CA LEU A 140 4.93 -9.20 6.77
C LEU A 140 3.87 -8.36 6.06
N LEU A 141 2.66 -8.91 5.83
CA LEU A 141 1.53 -8.18 5.27
C LEU A 141 0.89 -7.25 6.31
N GLN A 142 0.92 -7.63 7.58
CA GLN A 142 0.41 -6.83 8.71
C GLN A 142 1.27 -5.58 9.01
N LYS A 143 2.54 -5.57 8.58
CA LYS A 143 3.46 -4.43 8.76
C LYS A 143 3.24 -3.29 7.78
N LYS A 144 2.53 -3.54 6.67
CA LYS A 144 2.29 -2.56 5.61
C LYS A 144 0.84 -2.10 5.68
N LYS A 145 0.63 -0.82 5.93
CA LYS A 145 -0.70 -0.19 5.94
C LYS A 145 -0.72 1.04 5.07
N ALA A 146 -1.84 1.30 4.40
CA ALA A 146 -2.00 2.45 3.54
C ALA A 146 -3.35 3.13 3.74
N LEU A 147 -3.35 4.44 3.52
CA LEU A 147 -4.55 5.26 3.41
C LEU A 147 -4.51 5.95 2.04
N ILE A 148 -5.59 5.83 1.28
CA ILE A 148 -5.78 6.50 -0.01
C ILE A 148 -6.98 7.43 0.15
N ILE A 149 -6.83 8.72 -0.12
CA ILE A 149 -7.93 9.67 -0.07
C ILE A 149 -8.02 10.48 -1.37
N ARG A 150 -9.26 10.67 -1.85
CA ARG A 150 -9.56 11.55 -2.98
C ARG A 150 -10.79 12.41 -2.72
N TYR A 151 -10.67 13.71 -3.00
CA TYR A 151 -11.78 14.65 -2.90
C TYR A 151 -11.69 15.79 -3.92
N ASP A 152 -12.78 16.04 -4.64
CA ASP A 152 -13.03 17.28 -5.41
C ASP A 152 -12.06 17.54 -6.58
N VAL A 153 -11.38 16.51 -7.06
CA VAL A 153 -10.40 16.61 -8.16
C VAL A 153 -10.77 15.74 -9.37
N GLY A 154 -12.07 15.42 -9.47
CA GLY A 154 -12.64 14.56 -10.50
C GLY A 154 -12.68 13.07 -10.12
N VAL A 155 -13.47 12.31 -10.88
CA VAL A 155 -13.58 10.86 -10.74
C VAL A 155 -12.81 10.20 -11.88
N ASP A 156 -11.73 9.51 -11.52
CA ASP A 156 -10.95 8.61 -12.39
C ASP A 156 -10.67 7.28 -11.66
N GLU A 157 -9.98 6.32 -12.30
CA GLU A 157 -9.59 5.06 -11.63
C GLU A 157 -8.17 5.13 -11.05
N GLY A 158 -7.56 6.32 -10.97
CA GLY A 158 -6.18 6.49 -10.55
C GLY A 158 -5.93 5.95 -9.14
N ILE A 159 -6.84 6.22 -8.22
CA ILE A 159 -6.79 5.70 -6.84
C ILE A 159 -6.88 4.16 -6.78
N HIS A 160 -7.61 3.53 -7.69
CA HIS A 160 -7.72 2.07 -7.75
C HIS A 160 -6.44 1.46 -8.32
N ARG A 161 -5.83 2.10 -9.32
CA ARG A 161 -4.53 1.66 -9.82
C ARG A 161 -3.42 1.78 -8.77
N VAL A 162 -3.49 2.80 -7.89
CA VAL A 162 -2.58 2.93 -6.73
C VAL A 162 -2.82 1.81 -5.72
N ARG A 163 -4.08 1.52 -5.36
CA ARG A 163 -4.44 0.38 -4.51
C ARG A 163 -3.89 -0.94 -5.08
N ASP A 164 -4.14 -1.20 -6.36
CA ASP A 164 -3.75 -2.45 -7.01
C ASP A 164 -2.23 -2.59 -7.06
N MET A 165 -1.50 -1.49 -7.32
CA MET A 165 -0.04 -1.47 -7.21
C MET A 165 0.43 -1.82 -5.78
N LEU A 166 -0.20 -1.26 -4.74
CA LEU A 166 0.17 -1.57 -3.36
C LEU A 166 -0.06 -3.06 -3.04
N VAL A 167 -1.22 -3.59 -3.41
CA VAL A 167 -1.64 -4.97 -3.08
C VAL A 167 -0.90 -5.99 -3.94
N ASP A 168 -1.03 -5.88 -5.26
CA ASP A 168 -0.59 -6.90 -6.20
C ASP A 168 0.93 -6.87 -6.41
N THR A 169 1.54 -5.67 -6.32
CA THR A 169 2.98 -5.48 -6.58
C THR A 169 3.77 -5.27 -5.29
N LEU A 170 3.33 -4.40 -4.38
CA LEU A 170 4.13 -4.07 -3.19
C LEU A 170 3.80 -4.91 -1.97
N GLY A 171 2.90 -5.88 -2.09
CA GLY A 171 2.57 -6.83 -1.03
C GLY A 171 1.95 -6.17 0.20
N PHE A 172 1.03 -5.23 0.00
CA PHE A 172 0.11 -4.81 1.05
C PHE A 172 -1.04 -5.81 1.13
N GLY A 173 -1.53 -6.11 2.34
CA GLY A 173 -2.83 -6.77 2.48
C GLY A 173 -3.92 -5.84 1.97
N ILE A 174 -4.91 -6.35 1.23
CA ILE A 174 -6.01 -5.52 0.71
C ILE A 174 -6.84 -4.88 1.85
N SER A 175 -7.02 -5.59 2.97
CA SER A 175 -7.65 -5.06 4.19
C SER A 175 -6.81 -3.99 4.90
N ASN A 176 -5.50 -3.93 4.60
CA ASN A 176 -4.58 -2.92 5.13
C ASN A 176 -4.48 -1.68 4.23
N VAL A 177 -5.27 -1.60 3.14
CA VAL A 177 -5.35 -0.43 2.27
C VAL A 177 -6.75 0.19 2.42
N GLU A 178 -6.86 1.19 3.29
CA GLU A 178 -8.10 1.94 3.47
C GLU A 178 -8.25 3.01 2.38
N MET A 179 -9.48 3.23 1.91
CA MET A 179 -9.78 4.19 0.85
C MET A 179 -10.95 5.10 1.24
N LEU A 180 -10.75 6.40 1.11
CA LEU A 180 -11.74 7.45 1.35
C LEU A 180 -12.01 8.21 0.03
N TYR A 181 -13.18 8.03 -0.57
CA TYR A 181 -13.53 8.70 -1.83
C TYR A 181 -15.01 8.58 -2.16
N TYR A 182 -15.49 9.50 -3.00
CA TYR A 182 -16.79 9.38 -3.65
C TYR A 182 -16.70 8.67 -5.01
N ASP A 183 -17.64 7.79 -5.29
CA ASP A 183 -17.84 7.18 -6.62
C ASP A 183 -18.44 8.18 -7.62
N ALA A 184 -19.16 9.19 -7.12
CA ALA A 184 -19.72 10.25 -7.94
C ALA A 184 -19.71 11.60 -7.22
N GLU A 185 -19.26 12.64 -7.92
CA GLU A 185 -19.16 14.02 -7.42
C GLU A 185 -19.97 14.99 -8.30
N PRO A 186 -21.31 14.91 -8.28
CA PRO A 186 -22.15 15.82 -9.03
C PRO A 186 -22.13 17.23 -8.42
N LYS A 187 -22.21 18.28 -9.25
CA LYS A 187 -22.01 19.67 -8.81
C LYS A 187 -23.08 20.21 -7.85
N ASP A 188 -24.35 19.84 -8.05
CA ASP A 188 -25.49 20.48 -7.37
C ASP A 188 -26.34 19.50 -6.53
N ARG A 189 -25.75 18.40 -6.09
CA ARG A 189 -26.42 17.40 -5.23
C ARG A 189 -25.38 16.67 -4.36
N PRO A 190 -25.80 15.97 -3.30
CA PRO A 190 -24.88 15.19 -2.47
C PRO A 190 -24.02 14.22 -3.28
N ARG A 191 -22.76 14.10 -2.88
CA ARG A 191 -21.81 13.12 -3.42
C ARG A 191 -22.18 11.72 -2.93
N LEU A 192 -21.75 10.69 -3.67
CA LEU A 192 -22.22 9.32 -3.45
C LEU A 192 -21.07 8.35 -3.22
N THR A 193 -21.20 7.51 -2.20
CA THR A 193 -20.44 6.27 -2.02
C THR A 193 -21.32 5.09 -2.44
N LYS A 194 -20.77 4.13 -3.19
CA LYS A 194 -21.51 3.00 -3.76
C LYS A 194 -20.93 1.65 -3.40
N ARG A 195 -19.69 1.60 -2.91
CA ARG A 195 -18.94 0.35 -2.67
C ARG A 195 -18.73 0.08 -1.18
N GLY A 196 -19.52 0.74 -0.32
CA GLY A 196 -19.43 0.61 1.13
C GLY A 196 -18.21 1.29 1.76
N GLN A 197 -17.46 2.09 0.98
CA GLN A 197 -16.37 2.90 1.51
C GLN A 197 -16.90 4.12 2.27
N GLU A 198 -16.09 4.63 3.19
CA GLU A 198 -16.34 5.88 3.90
C GLU A 198 -16.11 7.09 2.99
N ALA A 199 -16.77 8.20 3.32
CA ALA A 199 -16.58 9.47 2.64
C ALA A 199 -15.17 10.05 2.92
N PRO A 200 -14.63 10.90 2.05
CA PRO A 200 -13.39 11.63 2.29
C PRO A 200 -13.62 12.88 3.16
N THR A 201 -14.19 12.73 4.36
CA THR A 201 -14.31 13.88 5.27
C THR A 201 -12.98 14.19 5.98
N ALA A 202 -12.79 15.45 6.39
CA ALA A 202 -11.64 15.83 7.19
C ALA A 202 -11.58 15.07 8.52
N GLU A 203 -12.73 14.82 9.17
CA GLU A 203 -12.81 14.01 10.39
C GLU A 203 -12.36 12.56 10.15
N GLN A 204 -12.90 11.89 9.12
CA GLN A 204 -12.53 10.51 8.77
C GLN A 204 -11.05 10.42 8.40
N PHE A 205 -10.55 11.39 7.63
CA PHE A 205 -9.12 11.48 7.31
C PHE A 205 -8.27 11.62 8.57
N LYS A 206 -8.57 12.56 9.46
CA LYS A 206 -7.79 12.79 10.68
C LYS A 206 -7.76 11.55 11.57
N SER A 207 -8.91 10.89 11.73
CA SER A 207 -9.05 9.65 12.48
C SER A 207 -8.21 8.51 11.89
N LYS A 208 -8.39 8.22 10.59
CA LYS A 208 -7.68 7.12 9.91
C LYS A 208 -6.19 7.39 9.76
N PHE A 209 -5.77 8.63 9.51
CA PHE A 209 -4.36 8.98 9.45
C PHE A 209 -3.68 8.83 10.82
N THR A 210 -4.36 9.22 11.91
CA THR A 210 -3.86 8.95 13.27
C THR A 210 -3.73 7.45 13.51
N ALA A 211 -4.77 6.65 13.18
CA ALA A 211 -4.75 5.20 13.33
C ALA A 211 -3.69 4.51 12.45
N LEU A 212 -3.41 5.05 11.26
CA LEU A 212 -2.36 4.58 10.37
C LEU A 212 -0.99 4.67 11.06
N LEU A 213 -0.73 5.74 11.82
CA LEU A 213 0.57 6.01 12.43
C LEU A 213 0.71 5.42 13.83
N LYS A 214 -0.39 5.30 14.56
CA LYS A 214 -0.43 4.81 15.93
C LYS A 214 0.12 3.39 16.06
N ASP A 215 0.78 3.12 17.18
CA ASP A 215 1.34 1.81 17.55
C ASP A 215 2.31 1.21 16.52
N THR A 216 2.89 2.07 15.65
CA THR A 216 3.93 1.66 14.71
C THR A 216 5.16 1.12 15.43
N LYS A 217 5.79 0.10 14.84
CA LYS A 217 7.00 -0.56 15.37
C LYS A 217 8.19 -0.39 14.42
N PRO A 218 9.43 -0.66 14.86
CA PRO A 218 10.57 -0.70 13.96
C PRO A 218 10.33 -1.62 12.75
N GLY A 219 10.52 -1.07 11.55
CA GLY A 219 10.36 -1.78 10.29
C GLY A 219 8.92 -1.84 9.75
N ASP A 220 7.97 -1.19 10.42
CA ASP A 220 6.63 -0.95 9.88
C ASP A 220 6.69 0.00 8.67
N ILE A 221 5.75 -0.15 7.74
CA ILE A 221 5.63 0.66 6.53
C ILE A 221 4.22 1.26 6.47
N ARG A 222 4.16 2.57 6.24
CA ARG A 222 2.95 3.37 6.11
C ARG A 222 3.00 4.14 4.81
N PHE A 223 1.90 4.07 4.07
CA PHE A 223 1.74 4.79 2.82
C PHE A 223 0.50 5.68 2.87
N LEU A 224 0.64 6.94 2.50
CA LEU A 224 -0.47 7.85 2.32
C LEU A 224 -0.49 8.31 0.86
N TYR A 225 -1.62 8.12 0.18
CA TYR A 225 -1.87 8.73 -1.12
C TYR A 225 -2.95 9.80 -0.99
N VAL A 226 -2.66 11.03 -1.40
CA VAL A 226 -3.62 12.15 -1.38
C VAL A 226 -3.82 12.72 -2.77
N ASP A 227 -5.05 12.67 -3.24
CA ASP A 227 -5.51 13.32 -4.46
C ASP A 227 -6.65 14.29 -4.14
N ALA A 228 -6.29 15.50 -3.76
CA ALA A 228 -7.23 16.53 -3.33
C ALA A 228 -6.75 17.91 -3.79
N HIS A 229 -7.59 18.93 -3.66
CA HIS A 229 -7.14 20.30 -3.83
C HIS A 229 -6.25 20.71 -2.64
N GLY A 230 -5.08 21.27 -2.92
CA GLY A 230 -4.30 21.99 -1.93
C GLY A 230 -4.58 23.49 -2.00
N VAL A 231 -4.53 24.14 -0.84
CA VAL A 231 -4.86 25.56 -0.66
C VAL A 231 -3.70 26.22 0.08
N PRO A 232 -3.05 27.25 -0.49
CA PRO A 232 -2.09 28.04 0.24
C PRO A 232 -2.82 28.99 1.19
N LEU A 233 -2.36 29.09 2.43
CA LEU A 233 -2.82 30.07 3.40
C LEU A 233 -1.79 31.20 3.49
N TYR A 234 -2.30 32.43 3.34
CA TYR A 234 -1.53 33.63 3.61
C TYR A 234 -1.77 34.02 5.07
N GLY A 235 -0.85 33.63 5.95
CA GLY A 235 -0.85 34.07 7.34
C GLY A 235 -0.59 35.58 7.45
N ASN A 236 -1.12 36.19 8.52
CA ASN A 236 -0.85 37.59 8.91
C ASN A 236 0.35 37.74 9.85
N ASP A 237 1.05 36.64 10.19
CA ASP A 237 2.15 36.72 11.13
C ASP A 237 3.42 37.25 10.45
N GLU A 238 3.81 38.46 10.84
CA GLU A 238 4.97 39.20 10.31
C GLU A 238 6.32 38.46 10.49
N ASN A 239 6.33 37.38 11.28
CA ASN A 239 7.48 36.50 11.50
C ASN A 239 7.45 35.21 10.66
N GLU A 240 6.35 34.92 9.97
CA GLU A 240 6.13 33.73 9.16
C GLU A 240 6.38 34.01 7.68
N ARG A 241 7.66 34.17 7.32
CA ARG A 241 8.05 34.04 5.91
C ARG A 241 8.01 32.56 5.50
N GLY A 242 6.80 32.03 5.31
CA GLY A 242 6.51 30.68 4.80
C GLY A 242 5.00 30.45 4.80
N ARG A 243 4.40 30.22 3.62
CA ARG A 243 2.94 30.02 3.47
C ARG A 243 2.58 28.67 4.08
N ASP A 244 1.64 28.63 5.01
CA ASP A 244 1.07 27.36 5.46
C ASP A 244 0.25 26.74 4.33
N GLU A 245 0.25 25.41 4.28
CA GLU A 245 -0.47 24.65 3.26
C GLU A 245 -1.60 23.85 3.88
N SER A 246 -2.61 23.55 3.08
CA SER A 246 -3.72 22.72 3.54
C SER A 246 -4.28 21.86 2.43
N TRP A 247 -4.79 20.69 2.80
CA TRP A 247 -5.63 19.89 1.92
C TRP A 247 -7.10 20.18 2.20
N LYS A 248 -7.87 20.29 1.11
CA LYS A 248 -9.32 20.41 1.15
C LYS A 248 -9.94 19.02 1.15
N PHE A 249 -10.73 18.70 2.18
CA PHE A 249 -11.54 17.48 2.26
C PHE A 249 -13.00 17.84 2.51
N ALA A 250 -13.91 16.87 2.45
CA ALA A 250 -15.32 17.14 2.75
C ALA A 250 -15.50 17.54 4.22
N GLU A 251 -16.38 18.50 4.49
CA GLU A 251 -16.78 18.84 5.87
C GLU A 251 -17.70 17.75 6.43
N THR A 252 -18.66 17.29 5.63
CA THR A 252 -19.61 16.24 6.01
C THR A 252 -19.70 15.17 4.93
N GLU A 253 -20.37 14.04 5.22
CA GLU A 253 -20.49 12.92 4.29
C GLU A 253 -21.16 13.30 2.96
N ASP A 254 -21.97 14.36 2.92
CA ASP A 254 -22.62 14.82 1.69
C ASP A 254 -21.65 15.43 0.65
N GLY A 255 -20.44 15.80 1.09
CA GLY A 255 -19.38 16.37 0.25
C GLY A 255 -19.69 17.72 -0.37
N GLN A 256 -20.72 18.44 0.11
CA GLN A 256 -21.12 19.74 -0.47
C GLN A 256 -20.25 20.88 0.03
N ASN A 257 -19.84 20.82 1.30
CA ASN A 257 -18.90 21.74 1.90
C ASN A 257 -17.54 21.08 2.11
N ALA A 258 -16.54 21.91 2.40
CA ALA A 258 -15.19 21.45 2.63
C ALA A 258 -14.55 22.02 3.88
N GLU A 259 -13.72 21.21 4.51
CA GLU A 259 -12.87 21.56 5.64
C GLU A 259 -11.40 21.46 5.21
N LEU A 260 -10.57 22.35 5.73
CA LEU A 260 -9.14 22.35 5.51
C LEU A 260 -8.42 21.52 6.58
N VAL A 261 -7.47 20.71 6.14
CA VAL A 261 -6.51 20.04 7.03
C VAL A 261 -5.13 20.62 6.79
N HIS A 262 -4.63 21.32 7.80
CA HIS A 262 -3.36 22.07 7.74
C HIS A 262 -2.15 21.14 7.85
N ASP A 263 -1.06 21.51 7.19
CA ASP A 263 0.26 20.88 7.27
C ASP A 263 0.78 20.78 8.70
N ASP A 264 0.54 21.79 9.54
CA ASP A 264 0.85 21.80 10.97
C ASP A 264 0.23 20.62 11.72
N TRP A 265 -1.05 20.32 11.45
CA TRP A 265 -1.74 19.20 12.07
C TRP A 265 -1.17 17.86 11.59
N ILE A 266 -0.83 17.76 10.31
CA ILE A 266 -0.20 16.57 9.73
C ILE A 266 1.15 16.32 10.42
N ALA A 267 1.99 17.34 10.48
CA ALA A 267 3.31 17.30 11.09
C ALA A 267 3.26 16.87 12.56
N ASP A 268 2.37 17.48 13.35
CA ASP A 268 2.17 17.13 14.75
C ASP A 268 1.69 15.70 14.93
N THR A 269 0.73 15.27 14.12
CA THR A 269 0.20 13.90 14.18
C THR A 269 1.29 12.89 13.87
N VAL A 270 2.15 13.18 12.88
CA VAL A 270 3.30 12.33 12.55
C VAL A 270 4.31 12.31 13.69
N GLN A 271 4.68 13.47 14.24
CA GLN A 271 5.65 13.55 15.32
C GLN A 271 5.19 12.82 16.58
N GLN A 272 3.89 12.88 16.90
CA GLN A 272 3.31 12.27 18.10
C GLN A 272 3.14 10.75 17.97
N ASN A 273 2.84 10.24 16.77
CA ASN A 273 2.37 8.86 16.61
C ASN A 273 3.34 7.95 15.86
N LEU A 274 4.19 8.49 14.96
CA LEU A 274 5.06 7.65 14.12
C LEU A 274 6.35 7.24 14.86
N HIS A 275 6.58 5.93 14.92
CA HIS A 275 7.84 5.39 15.40
C HIS A 275 9.01 5.78 14.47
N GLN A 276 10.12 6.26 15.02
CA GLN A 276 11.26 6.80 14.26
C GLN A 276 11.91 5.84 13.24
N SER A 277 11.70 4.53 13.42
CA SER A 277 12.19 3.47 12.52
C SER A 277 11.09 2.85 11.63
N ALA A 278 9.90 3.46 11.61
CA ALA A 278 8.86 3.11 10.65
C ALA A 278 9.03 3.96 9.38
N ASN A 279 8.77 3.38 8.22
CA ASN A 279 8.80 4.09 6.93
C ASN A 279 7.43 4.72 6.68
N LEU A 280 7.33 6.05 6.72
CA LEU A 280 6.17 6.79 6.23
C LEU A 280 6.50 7.42 4.87
N THR A 281 5.75 7.03 3.85
CA THR A 281 5.81 7.64 2.52
C THR A 281 4.46 8.25 2.16
N MET A 282 4.48 9.51 1.74
CA MET A 282 3.33 10.27 1.27
C MET A 282 3.51 10.52 -0.24
N LEU A 283 2.54 10.11 -1.06
CA LEU A 283 2.45 10.48 -2.47
C LEU A 283 1.28 11.45 -2.63
N CYS A 284 1.58 12.66 -3.08
CA CYS A 284 0.62 13.76 -3.13
C CYS A 284 0.48 14.28 -4.56
N THR A 285 -0.75 14.34 -5.05
CA THR A 285 -1.11 14.96 -6.34
C THR A 285 -1.87 16.27 -6.15
N ALA A 286 -1.87 16.84 -4.93
CA ALA A 286 -2.50 18.12 -4.66
C ALA A 286 -1.69 19.29 -5.24
N CYS A 287 -2.39 20.31 -5.74
CA CYS A 287 -1.81 21.63 -6.01
C CYS A 287 -1.15 22.16 -4.74
N PHE A 288 -0.04 22.90 -4.84
CA PHE A 288 0.63 23.50 -3.69
C PHE A 288 0.97 22.51 -2.55
N GLY A 289 1.07 21.20 -2.82
CA GLY A 289 1.20 20.18 -1.76
C GLY A 289 2.63 19.87 -1.33
N GLY A 290 3.60 20.69 -1.72
CA GLY A 290 5.04 20.42 -1.57
C GLY A 290 5.59 20.64 -0.16
N GLY A 291 4.88 21.38 0.69
CA GLY A 291 5.19 21.71 2.07
C GLY A 291 4.42 20.90 3.11
N MET A 292 3.44 20.07 2.73
CA MET A 292 2.56 19.29 3.63
C MET A 292 3.24 18.39 4.67
N LEU A 293 4.52 18.03 4.50
CA LEU A 293 5.29 17.29 5.51
C LEU A 293 5.79 18.21 6.66
N ASP A 294 5.76 19.52 6.43
CA ASP A 294 6.35 20.61 7.21
C ASP A 294 7.71 20.26 7.85
N LEU A 295 8.78 20.42 7.06
CA LEU A 295 10.14 20.20 7.54
C LEU A 295 10.53 21.19 8.66
N ARG A 296 9.79 22.29 8.89
CA ARG A 296 10.07 23.25 9.97
C ARG A 296 9.92 22.60 11.33
N ARG A 297 8.85 21.82 11.51
CA ARG A 297 8.54 21.00 12.70
C ARG A 297 9.39 19.73 12.84
N ARG A 298 10.33 19.48 11.91
CA ARG A 298 11.19 18.28 11.90
C ARG A 298 10.35 17.00 11.86
N SER A 299 9.27 16.98 11.09
CA SER A 299 8.44 15.78 10.92
C SER A 299 9.22 14.63 10.30
N SER A 300 8.97 13.41 10.77
CA SER A 300 9.46 12.20 10.11
C SER A 300 8.65 11.94 8.85
N GLY A 301 9.24 11.34 7.82
CA GLY A 301 8.52 10.94 6.61
C GLY A 301 9.22 11.34 5.32
N ILE A 302 8.65 10.85 4.21
CA ILE A 302 9.09 11.11 2.85
C ILE A 302 7.87 11.55 2.05
N LEU A 303 7.93 12.71 1.42
CA LEU A 303 6.88 13.24 0.58
C LEU A 303 7.34 13.28 -0.88
N LEU A 304 6.60 12.60 -1.74
CA LEU A 304 6.68 12.66 -3.20
C LEU A 304 5.51 13.53 -3.69
N SER A 305 5.78 14.80 -3.99
CA SER A 305 4.76 15.75 -4.49
C SER A 305 4.79 15.83 -6.02
N ALA A 306 3.62 15.91 -6.67
CA ALA A 306 3.50 16.09 -8.11
C ALA A 306 4.00 17.45 -8.61
N CYS A 307 3.94 18.49 -7.77
CA CYS A 307 4.40 19.83 -8.12
C CYS A 307 5.02 20.56 -6.91
N PHE A 308 5.64 21.71 -7.20
CA PHE A 308 6.18 22.60 -6.18
C PHE A 308 5.06 23.30 -5.39
N ASP A 309 5.38 23.83 -4.20
CA ASP A 309 4.44 24.54 -3.31
C ASP A 309 3.88 25.85 -3.86
N THR A 310 4.40 26.35 -4.99
CA THR A 310 3.91 27.54 -5.69
C THR A 310 3.20 27.20 -7.01
N GLN A 311 3.09 25.91 -7.33
CA GLN A 311 2.54 25.41 -8.58
C GLN A 311 1.20 24.70 -8.37
N ILE A 312 0.40 24.67 -9.43
CA ILE A 312 -0.79 23.82 -9.49
C ILE A 312 -0.44 22.47 -10.09
N ASN A 313 -1.18 21.45 -9.67
CA ASN A 313 -1.18 20.19 -10.38
C ASN A 313 -2.21 20.22 -11.53
N VAL A 314 -1.78 19.76 -12.70
CA VAL A 314 -2.54 19.66 -13.95
C VAL A 314 -2.59 18.19 -14.34
N LYS A 315 -3.76 17.58 -14.16
CA LYS A 315 -4.07 16.22 -14.58
C LYS A 315 -4.21 16.15 -16.11
N ALA A 316 -3.11 15.87 -16.79
CA ALA A 316 -2.94 16.09 -18.22
C ALA A 316 -2.85 14.82 -19.09
N VAL A 317 -2.89 13.62 -18.52
CA VAL A 317 -2.77 12.39 -19.32
C VAL A 317 -4.03 12.18 -20.18
N LYS A 318 -3.83 12.08 -21.51
CA LYS A 318 -4.94 11.99 -22.48
C LYS A 318 -5.68 10.65 -22.45
N VAL A 319 -4.98 9.55 -22.18
CA VAL A 319 -5.50 8.18 -22.32
C VAL A 319 -5.30 7.37 -21.05
N GLY A 320 -6.13 6.34 -20.89
CA GLY A 320 -6.11 5.47 -19.71
C GLY A 320 -6.76 6.12 -18.49
N ASP A 321 -6.63 5.43 -17.37
CA ASP A 321 -7.46 5.70 -16.19
C ASP A 321 -6.77 6.55 -15.12
N VAL A 322 -5.46 6.83 -15.29
CA VAL A 322 -4.70 7.75 -14.44
C VAL A 322 -4.52 9.06 -15.18
N ARG A 323 -5.06 10.17 -14.64
CA ARG A 323 -4.97 11.48 -15.28
C ARG A 323 -3.77 12.30 -14.84
N ASP A 324 -3.20 11.99 -13.68
CA ASP A 324 -2.03 12.65 -13.14
C ASP A 324 -0.71 12.10 -13.74
N PRO A 325 0.12 12.93 -14.41
CA PRO A 325 1.36 12.46 -15.03
C PRO A 325 2.39 11.91 -14.02
N TRP A 326 2.44 12.47 -12.80
CA TRP A 326 3.42 12.08 -11.79
C TRP A 326 3.12 10.70 -11.21
N THR A 327 1.88 10.47 -10.80
CA THR A 327 1.38 9.17 -10.36
C THR A 327 1.51 8.13 -11.46
N LEU A 328 1.15 8.45 -12.71
CA LEU A 328 1.33 7.53 -13.83
C LEU A 328 2.81 7.14 -14.02
N ALA A 329 3.72 8.10 -13.92
CA ALA A 329 5.16 7.84 -14.04
C ALA A 329 5.70 6.91 -12.94
N ILE A 330 5.27 7.11 -11.69
CA ILE A 330 5.65 6.25 -10.56
C ILE A 330 5.11 4.83 -10.77
N LEU A 331 3.83 4.70 -11.14
CA LEU A 331 3.19 3.40 -11.39
C LEU A 331 3.87 2.65 -12.54
N ASP A 332 4.10 3.31 -13.68
CA ASP A 332 4.79 2.70 -14.84
C ASP A 332 6.20 2.21 -14.48
N TYR A 333 6.90 2.94 -13.60
CA TYR A 333 8.23 2.56 -13.16
C TYR A 333 8.23 1.34 -12.22
N ILE A 334 7.27 1.29 -11.28
CA ILE A 334 7.09 0.14 -10.38
C ILE A 334 6.75 -1.11 -11.20
N ASP A 335 5.79 -1.01 -12.12
CA ASP A 335 5.42 -2.11 -13.04
C ASP A 335 6.62 -2.59 -13.86
N LYS A 336 7.42 -1.66 -14.39
CA LYS A 336 8.64 -1.99 -15.15
C LYS A 336 9.65 -2.76 -14.29
N ARG A 337 9.76 -2.46 -13.00
CA ARG A 337 10.66 -3.17 -12.08
C ARG A 337 10.14 -4.56 -11.72
N GLU A 338 8.84 -4.65 -11.42
CA GLU A 338 8.16 -5.90 -11.08
C GLU A 338 8.22 -6.90 -12.26
N LYS A 339 7.89 -6.46 -13.48
CA LYS A 339 8.05 -7.27 -14.72
C LYS A 339 9.49 -7.75 -14.93
N LYS A 340 10.49 -6.95 -14.56
CA LYS A 340 11.92 -7.32 -14.64
C LYS A 340 12.41 -8.10 -13.42
N LYS A 341 11.53 -8.42 -12.47
CA LYS A 341 11.84 -9.09 -11.19
C LYS A 341 12.98 -8.41 -10.44
N LYS A 342 13.08 -7.08 -10.53
CA LYS A 342 14.11 -6.27 -9.86
C LYS A 342 13.58 -5.71 -8.55
N ARG A 343 14.43 -5.62 -7.53
CA ARG A 343 14.16 -4.92 -6.26
C ARG A 343 13.77 -3.46 -6.48
N MET A 344 12.97 -2.88 -5.58
CA MET A 344 12.53 -1.49 -5.70
C MET A 344 13.74 -0.59 -5.68
N ALA A 345 13.61 0.52 -6.39
CA ALA A 345 14.65 1.52 -6.42
C ALA A 345 14.79 2.20 -5.05
N SER A 346 15.91 2.87 -4.84
CA SER A 346 15.97 3.90 -3.81
C SER A 346 14.97 5.02 -4.14
N TYR A 347 14.57 5.81 -3.14
CA TYR A 347 13.66 6.95 -3.36
C TYR A 347 14.23 7.92 -4.39
N ASN A 348 15.53 8.24 -4.32
CA ASN A 348 16.18 9.12 -5.29
C ASN A 348 16.11 8.55 -6.73
N MET A 349 16.39 7.25 -6.89
CA MET A 349 16.34 6.63 -8.22
C MET A 349 14.90 6.50 -8.75
N LEU A 350 13.92 6.22 -7.88
CA LEU A 350 12.48 6.26 -8.25
C LEU A 350 12.09 7.66 -8.75
N PHE A 351 12.43 8.69 -7.97
CA PHE A 351 12.15 10.09 -8.29
C PHE A 351 12.77 10.53 -9.62
N ALA A 352 14.05 10.23 -9.85
CA ALA A 352 14.75 10.57 -11.08
C ALA A 352 14.12 9.87 -12.31
N GLU A 353 13.81 8.58 -12.20
CA GLU A 353 13.22 7.81 -13.31
C GLU A 353 11.77 8.23 -13.59
N ALA A 354 10.99 8.57 -12.57
CA ALA A 354 9.65 9.11 -12.75
C ALA A 354 9.69 10.46 -13.49
N ARG A 355 10.63 11.36 -13.16
CA ARG A 355 10.82 12.62 -13.90
C ARG A 355 11.18 12.40 -15.36
N LEU A 356 12.06 11.43 -15.65
CA LEU A 356 12.38 11.04 -17.03
C LEU A 356 11.16 10.50 -17.77
N ARG A 357 10.32 9.71 -17.08
CA ARG A 357 9.09 9.17 -17.66
C ARG A 357 8.09 10.29 -17.99
N VAL A 358 7.92 11.29 -17.13
CA VAL A 358 7.09 12.47 -17.41
C VAL A 358 7.57 13.22 -18.66
N ARG A 359 8.88 13.46 -18.78
CA ARG A 359 9.45 14.06 -20.01
C ARG A 359 9.13 13.23 -21.26
N SER A 360 9.32 11.92 -21.18
CA SER A 360 8.96 11.02 -22.29
C SER A 360 7.46 11.07 -22.65
N MET A 361 6.56 11.24 -21.67
CA MET A 361 5.12 11.42 -21.95
C MET A 361 4.82 12.73 -22.68
N MET A 362 5.55 13.79 -22.37
CA MET A 362 5.47 15.06 -23.08
C MET A 362 5.97 14.93 -24.53
N ASP A 363 7.16 14.34 -24.72
CA ASP A 363 7.77 14.16 -26.04
C ASP A 363 6.93 13.26 -26.97
N SER A 364 6.25 12.26 -26.40
CA SER A 364 5.36 11.38 -27.16
C SER A 364 3.96 11.96 -27.41
N GLY A 365 3.68 13.18 -26.94
CA GLY A 365 2.37 13.82 -27.07
C GLY A 365 1.27 13.20 -26.21
N LEU A 366 1.61 12.44 -25.16
CA LEU A 366 0.65 11.78 -24.27
C LEU A 366 -0.06 12.77 -23.33
N LEU A 367 0.56 13.94 -23.09
CA LEU A 367 0.03 14.99 -22.22
C LEU A 367 -0.75 16.05 -23.03
N THR A 368 -1.79 16.61 -22.43
CA THR A 368 -2.52 17.78 -22.95
C THR A 368 -1.63 19.02 -22.93
N SER A 369 -1.94 20.00 -23.79
CA SER A 369 -1.19 21.27 -23.87
C SER A 369 -1.27 22.13 -22.62
N SER A 370 -2.17 21.82 -21.68
CA SER A 370 -2.23 22.46 -20.36
C SER A 370 -1.03 22.13 -19.46
N TYR A 371 -0.31 21.04 -19.75
CA TYR A 371 0.93 20.69 -19.06
C TYR A 371 2.11 21.34 -19.78
N LEU A 372 2.68 22.38 -19.17
CA LEU A 372 3.76 23.16 -19.81
C LEU A 372 5.15 22.52 -19.66
N GLY A 373 5.25 21.37 -18.98
CA GLY A 373 6.52 20.74 -18.68
C GLY A 373 7.11 21.18 -17.33
N PRO A 374 8.32 20.70 -16.99
CA PRO A 374 9.07 21.25 -15.86
C PRO A 374 9.42 22.72 -16.09
N SER A 375 9.75 23.45 -15.02
CA SER A 375 10.29 24.81 -15.15
C SER A 375 11.67 24.76 -15.81
N PRO A 376 12.08 25.83 -16.54
CA PRO A 376 13.41 25.92 -17.15
C PRO A 376 14.56 25.75 -16.13
N ASP A 377 14.38 26.29 -14.92
CA ASP A 377 15.23 26.01 -13.76
C ASP A 377 14.38 25.39 -12.65
N PRO A 378 14.51 24.08 -12.38
CA PRO A 378 13.70 23.42 -11.37
C PRO A 378 14.08 23.81 -9.93
N ARG A 379 15.16 24.58 -9.73
CA ARG A 379 15.51 25.19 -8.43
C ARG A 379 14.77 26.51 -8.20
N ASN A 380 14.26 27.11 -9.28
CA ASN A 380 13.47 28.34 -9.26
C ASN A 380 12.15 28.12 -10.03
N PRO A 381 11.21 27.32 -9.48
CA PRO A 381 10.01 26.92 -10.20
C PRO A 381 9.12 28.11 -10.54
N ILE A 382 8.54 28.08 -11.73
CA ILE A 382 7.60 29.11 -12.19
C ILE A 382 6.27 28.87 -11.46
N ALA A 383 5.90 29.82 -10.60
CA ALA A 383 4.64 29.79 -9.87
C ALA A 383 3.44 29.91 -10.80
N TRP A 384 2.32 29.28 -10.43
CA TRP A 384 1.07 29.51 -11.11
C TRP A 384 0.50 30.89 -10.74
N GLN A 385 -0.11 31.57 -11.71
CA GLN A 385 -0.71 32.88 -11.51
C GLN A 385 -2.24 32.77 -11.41
N GLU A 386 -2.80 33.31 -10.33
CA GLU A 386 -4.23 33.36 -10.11
C GLU A 386 -4.97 34.07 -11.25
N GLY A 387 -6.17 33.59 -11.60
CA GLY A 387 -6.97 34.12 -12.70
C GLY A 387 -6.53 33.71 -14.11
N ARG A 388 -5.46 32.92 -14.25
CA ARG A 388 -5.06 32.31 -15.53
C ARG A 388 -5.79 30.99 -15.77
N PRO A 389 -5.83 30.49 -17.03
CA PRO A 389 -6.27 29.12 -17.32
C PRO A 389 -5.51 28.10 -16.47
N MET A 390 -6.14 26.95 -16.22
CA MET A 390 -5.56 25.85 -15.43
C MET A 390 -4.48 25.11 -16.25
N GLN A 391 -3.39 25.81 -16.51
CA GLN A 391 -2.20 25.39 -17.23
C GLN A 391 -0.98 25.85 -16.44
N GLY A 392 0.08 25.04 -16.41
CA GLY A 392 1.24 25.39 -15.59
C GLY A 392 2.43 24.49 -15.80
N HIS A 393 3.59 25.00 -15.38
CA HIS A 393 4.77 24.18 -15.16
C HIS A 393 4.58 23.33 -13.91
N GLN A 394 5.18 22.14 -13.92
CA GLN A 394 5.17 21.25 -12.76
C GLN A 394 6.54 20.65 -12.52
N ASP A 395 7.04 20.90 -11.32
CA ASP A 395 8.31 20.39 -10.84
C ASP A 395 8.03 19.45 -9.65
N PRO A 396 7.94 18.14 -9.88
CA PRO A 396 7.76 17.17 -8.81
C PRO A 396 8.87 17.28 -7.76
N GLN A 397 8.52 17.00 -6.51
CA GLN A 397 9.44 17.14 -5.37
C GLN A 397 9.63 15.82 -4.62
N LEU A 398 10.84 15.60 -4.15
CA LEU A 398 11.16 14.61 -3.11
C LEU A 398 11.58 15.39 -1.85
N VAL A 399 10.75 15.34 -0.82
CA VAL A 399 10.87 16.14 0.41
C VAL A 399 11.03 15.20 1.60
N PHE A 400 12.08 15.41 2.40
CA PHE A 400 12.40 14.56 3.53
C PHE A 400 13.37 15.25 4.49
N ASN A 401 13.49 14.71 5.70
CA ASN A 401 14.55 15.09 6.63
C ASN A 401 15.70 14.08 6.54
N GLY A 402 16.94 14.55 6.32
CA GLY A 402 18.07 13.63 6.12
C GLY A 402 18.49 12.86 7.38
N TRP A 403 18.11 13.32 8.57
CA TRP A 403 18.30 12.54 9.80
C TRP A 403 17.32 11.34 9.88
N TYR A 404 16.18 11.44 9.20
CA TYR A 404 15.15 10.40 9.22
C TYR A 404 15.50 9.27 8.24
N VAL A 405 15.92 9.63 7.02
CA VAL A 405 16.19 8.66 5.95
C VAL A 405 17.31 9.11 5.02
N ASP A 406 18.12 8.15 4.57
CA ASP A 406 19.00 8.31 3.41
C ASP A 406 18.27 7.83 2.14
N VAL A 407 17.77 8.77 1.34
CA VAL A 407 16.99 8.49 0.12
C VAL A 407 17.81 7.83 -1.01
N ASN A 408 19.13 7.79 -0.90
CA ASN A 408 19.98 7.10 -1.89
C ASN A 408 20.07 5.61 -1.62
N THR A 409 19.94 5.19 -0.36
CA THR A 409 20.04 3.78 0.05
C THR A 409 18.69 3.18 0.44
N ALA A 410 17.82 3.95 1.10
CA ALA A 410 16.46 3.53 1.46
C ALA A 410 15.62 3.31 0.20
N ARG A 411 14.93 2.17 0.15
CA ARG A 411 14.13 1.74 -0.99
C ARG A 411 12.67 2.07 -0.79
N PHE A 412 12.01 2.38 -1.90
CA PHE A 412 10.60 2.75 -1.91
C PHE A 412 9.74 1.66 -1.22
N LEU A 413 9.06 2.07 -0.14
CA LEU A 413 8.19 1.20 0.68
C LEU A 413 8.84 -0.09 1.19
N GLU A 414 10.13 -0.01 1.51
CA GLU A 414 10.84 -1.05 2.25
C GLU A 414 11.24 -0.56 3.66
N PRO A 415 11.41 -1.47 4.64
CA PRO A 415 11.95 -1.09 5.94
C PRO A 415 13.36 -0.53 5.79
N PHE A 416 13.69 0.49 6.58
CA PHE A 416 15.06 1.00 6.68
C PHE A 416 15.47 1.13 8.14
N GLN A 417 16.77 1.15 8.39
CA GLN A 417 17.30 1.56 9.69
C GLN A 417 17.46 3.08 9.67
N PRO A 418 16.94 3.81 10.67
CA PRO A 418 17.20 5.23 10.77
C PRO A 418 18.70 5.46 10.93
N ALA A 419 19.20 6.62 10.49
CA ALA A 419 20.59 6.98 10.67
C ALA A 419 20.98 6.85 12.17
N LEU A 420 22.03 6.08 12.46
CA LEU A 420 22.45 5.66 13.82
C LEU A 420 22.77 6.82 14.79
N SER A 421 22.78 8.05 14.30
CA SER A 421 22.95 9.27 15.07
C SER A 421 22.12 10.35 14.39
N ARG A 422 21.25 11.06 15.14
CA ARG A 422 20.62 12.31 14.68
C ARG A 422 21.71 13.37 14.53
N PRO A 423 22.28 13.62 13.34
CA PRO A 423 23.27 14.66 13.20
C PRO A 423 22.52 15.98 13.37
N GLN A 424 23.08 16.94 14.12
CA GLN A 424 22.46 18.26 14.29
C GLN A 424 22.23 18.98 12.94
N ASP A 425 22.92 18.55 11.88
CA ASP A 425 22.97 19.17 10.54
C ASP A 425 22.43 18.31 9.38
N ALA A 426 21.68 17.23 9.60
CA ALA A 426 21.26 16.36 8.49
C ALA A 426 20.22 16.96 7.51
N GLY A 427 19.99 18.28 7.56
CA GLY A 427 19.32 19.05 6.52
C GLY A 427 17.81 18.78 6.39
N ARG A 428 17.07 19.87 6.17
CA ARG A 428 15.74 19.82 5.57
C ARG A 428 15.98 19.71 4.07
N ASN A 429 15.69 18.56 3.45
CA ASN A 429 16.03 18.31 2.06
C ASN A 429 14.78 18.30 1.19
N ARG A 430 14.87 19.00 0.07
CA ARG A 430 13.84 19.14 -0.96
C ARG A 430 14.52 19.08 -2.32
N TYR A 431 14.42 17.94 -2.99
CA TYR A 431 14.94 17.80 -4.35
C TYR A 431 13.90 18.30 -5.36
N PRO A 432 14.35 18.96 -6.45
CA PRO A 432 15.74 19.18 -6.86
C PRO A 432 16.42 20.44 -6.31
N ARG A 433 15.76 21.21 -5.43
CA ARG A 433 16.31 22.46 -4.88
C ARG A 433 17.63 22.26 -4.13
N ASP A 434 17.71 21.18 -3.35
CA ASP A 434 18.83 20.89 -2.43
C ASP A 434 19.74 19.75 -2.95
N GLU A 435 19.78 19.47 -4.25
CA GLU A 435 20.60 18.40 -4.85
C GLU A 435 22.13 18.67 -4.85
N LEU A 436 22.61 19.80 -4.31
CA LEU A 436 24.01 20.27 -4.43
C LEU A 436 24.78 20.32 -3.11
#